data_AF-A0A7W8JSV4-F1
#
_entry.id   AF-A0A7W8JSV4-F1
#
_cell.length_a   1.000
_cell.length_b   1.000
_cell.length_c   1.000
_cell.angle_alpha   90.00
_cell.angle_beta   90.00
_cell.angle_gamma   90.00
#
_symmetry.space_group_name_H-M   'P 1'
#
loop_
_entity.id
_entity.type
_entity.pdbx_description
1 polymer ?
#
loop_
_entity_poly.entity_id
_entity_poly.type
_entity_poly.pdbx_seq_one_letter_code
_entity_poly.pdbx_strand_id
1 'polypeptide(L)' 'MLATDSDRRAGKPQTLGEALGYAPDGPLELNTAEQATCHVCGHEPRLYTHFSPGGREIVIWIPQDHRCVKRA' A
#
# COMPACT_ATOMS: atom_id res chain seq x y z
N MET A 1 13.88 19.40 -6.83
CA MET A 1 14.17 18.02 -6.40
C MET A 1 13.02 17.57 -5.53
N LEU A 2 12.32 16.49 -5.87
CA LEU A 2 11.22 15.98 -5.04
C LEU A 2 11.79 15.55 -3.68
N ALA A 3 11.10 15.92 -2.60
CA ALA A 3 11.40 15.52 -1.23
C ALA A 3 11.00 14.05 -0.97
N THR A 4 11.55 13.13 -1.76
CA THR A 4 11.38 11.68 -1.56
C THR A 4 12.50 11.08 -0.72
N ASP A 5 13.58 11.81 -0.48
CA ASP A 5 14.61 11.40 0.47
C ASP A 5 14.16 11.73 1.89
N SER A 6 13.37 10.82 2.47
CA SER A 6 13.30 10.73 3.91
C SER A 6 14.67 10.27 4.42
N ASP A 7 15.50 11.20 4.89
CA ASP A 7 16.83 10.96 5.50
C ASP A 7 16.85 9.86 6.58
N ARG A 8 15.69 9.44 7.09
CA ARG A 8 15.52 8.35 8.06
C ARG A 8 15.79 6.95 7.51
N ARG A 9 15.78 6.74 6.19
CA ARG A 9 16.01 5.42 5.55
C ARG A 9 17.37 5.29 4.85
N ALA A 10 18.06 6.39 4.57
CA ALA A 10 19.33 6.35 3.87
C ALA A 10 20.43 5.73 4.76
N GLY A 11 21.03 4.62 4.30
CA GLY A 11 22.24 4.05 4.92
C GLY A 11 22.06 2.87 5.89
N LYS A 12 20.83 2.39 6.13
CA LYS A 12 20.63 1.11 6.84
C LYS A 12 20.46 -0.02 5.83
N PRO A 13 21.26 -1.11 5.90
CA PRO A 13 20.97 -2.32 5.15
C PRO A 13 19.57 -2.79 5.55
N GLN A 14 18.66 -2.87 4.59
CA GLN A 14 17.34 -3.47 4.75
C GLN A 14 17.24 -4.63 3.78
N THR A 15 16.67 -5.74 4.25
CA THR A 15 16.24 -6.81 3.36
C THR A 15 15.09 -6.30 2.48
N LEU A 16 14.90 -6.90 1.30
CA LEU A 16 13.75 -6.57 0.43
C LEU A 16 12.42 -6.70 1.19
N GLY A 17 12.33 -7.68 2.10
CA GLY A 17 11.18 -7.84 2.98
C GLY A 17 10.96 -6.59 3.85
N GLU A 18 11.95 -6.16 4.61
CA GLU A 18 11.83 -4.99 5.51
C GLU A 18 11.52 -3.69 4.74
N ALA A 19 12.13 -3.53 3.55
CA ALA A 19 11.85 -2.38 2.69
C ALA A 19 10.38 -2.31 2.24
N LEU A 20 9.75 -3.48 2.06
CA LEU A 20 8.35 -3.66 1.69
C LEU A 20 7.41 -3.75 2.91
N GLY A 21 7.88 -3.49 4.14
CA GLY A 21 7.04 -3.55 5.35
C GLY A 21 6.73 -4.97 5.82
N TYR A 22 7.63 -5.92 5.57
CA TYR A 22 7.51 -7.31 6.04
C TYR A 22 7.30 -7.39 7.55
N ALA A 23 6.16 -7.96 7.96
CA ALA A 23 5.92 -8.50 9.30
C ALA A 23 6.01 -10.04 9.25
N PRO A 24 6.75 -10.69 10.17
CA PRO A 24 6.99 -12.14 10.11
C PRO A 24 5.72 -12.98 10.26
N ASP A 25 4.73 -12.50 11.01
CA ASP A 25 3.55 -13.29 11.41
C ASP A 25 2.23 -12.75 10.82
N GLY A 26 2.28 -11.99 9.73
CA GLY A 26 1.11 -11.32 9.17
C GLY A 26 1.05 -11.23 7.65
N PRO A 27 -0.11 -10.82 7.11
CA PRO A 27 -0.25 -10.57 5.68
C PRO A 27 0.79 -9.56 5.20
N LEU A 28 1.20 -9.71 3.94
CA LEU A 28 1.98 -8.68 3.25
C LEU A 28 1.00 -7.64 2.68
N GLU A 29 0.87 -6.51 3.35
CA GLU A 29 0.13 -5.37 2.84
C GLU A 29 1.02 -4.54 1.91
N LEU A 30 0.65 -4.44 0.63
CA LEU A 30 1.43 -3.64 -0.34
C LEU A 30 1.11 -2.15 -0.29
N ASN A 31 -0.04 -1.79 0.25
CA ASN A 31 -0.53 -0.43 0.47
C ASN A 31 -1.64 -0.43 1.51
N THR A 32 -2.11 0.76 1.91
CA THR A 32 -3.25 0.92 2.83
C THR A 32 -4.53 1.31 2.09
N ALA A 33 -5.68 1.13 2.75
CA ALA A 33 -6.96 1.60 2.23
C ALA A 33 -6.95 3.12 2.01
N GLU A 34 -6.34 3.92 2.90
CA GLU A 34 -6.29 5.37 2.70
C GLU A 34 -5.49 5.76 1.46
N GLN A 35 -4.39 5.05 1.17
CA GLN A 35 -3.56 5.30 -0.02
C GLN A 35 -4.31 4.99 -1.33
N ALA A 36 -5.22 4.03 -1.32
CA ALA A 36 -5.99 3.63 -2.48
C ALA A 36 -7.36 4.35 -2.59
N THR A 37 -7.76 5.07 -1.55
CA THR A 37 -9.01 5.85 -1.53
C THR A 37 -8.90 7.06 -2.44
N CYS A 38 -9.96 7.38 -3.17
CA CYS A 38 -9.97 8.57 -4.00
C CYS A 38 -9.87 9.84 -3.14
N HIS A 39 -8.76 10.58 -3.29
CA HIS A 39 -8.52 11.82 -2.55
C HIS A 39 -9.50 12.96 -2.89
N VAL A 40 -10.25 12.86 -4.00
CA VAL A 40 -11.18 13.92 -4.43
C VAL A 40 -12.55 13.77 -3.79
N CYS A 41 -13.10 12.55 -3.76
CA CYS A 41 -14.49 12.31 -3.32
C CYS A 41 -14.62 11.21 -2.27
N GLY A 42 -13.52 10.59 -1.83
CA GLY A 42 -13.52 9.52 -0.84
C GLY A 42 -14.12 8.21 -1.36
N HIS A 43 -14.16 7.99 -2.67
CA HIS A 43 -14.60 6.70 -3.22
C HIS A 43 -13.70 5.57 -2.73
N GLU A 44 -14.33 4.54 -2.16
CA GLU A 44 -13.65 3.45 -1.48
C GLU A 44 -12.91 2.55 -2.48
N PRO A 45 -11.71 2.07 -2.13
CA PRO A 45 -10.98 1.09 -2.94
C PRO A 45 -11.57 -0.31 -2.79
N ARG A 46 -11.23 -1.20 -3.71
CA ARG A 46 -11.54 -2.63 -3.60
C ARG A 46 -10.39 -3.37 -2.94
N LEU A 47 -10.69 -4.20 -1.95
CA LEU A 47 -9.70 -5.14 -1.41
C LEU A 47 -9.47 -6.31 -2.38
N TYR A 48 -8.20 -6.64 -2.64
CA TYR A 48 -7.77 -7.86 -3.31
C TYR A 48 -6.83 -8.63 -2.38
N THR A 49 -7.10 -9.92 -2.21
CA THR A 49 -6.25 -10.82 -1.44
C THR A 49 -5.81 -12.01 -2.29
N HIS A 50 -4.59 -12.48 -2.05
CA HIS A 50 -3.98 -13.60 -2.75
C HIS A 50 -3.00 -14.32 -1.81
N PHE A 51 -2.93 -15.65 -1.85
CA PHE A 51 -1.92 -16.40 -1.11
C PHE A 51 -0.70 -16.69 -2.00
N SER A 52 0.46 -16.18 -1.61
CA SER A 52 1.73 -16.51 -2.24
C SER A 52 2.00 -18.04 -2.23
N PRO A 53 2.87 -18.56 -3.11
CA PRO A 53 3.26 -19.97 -3.09
C PRO A 53 3.83 -20.44 -1.73
N GLY A 54 4.38 -19.52 -0.93
CA GLY A 54 4.85 -19.80 0.43
C GLY A 54 3.76 -19.75 1.51
N GLY A 55 2.49 -19.69 1.14
CA GLY A 55 1.35 -19.69 2.07
C GLY A 55 1.08 -18.35 2.76
N ARG A 56 1.85 -17.30 2.45
CA ARG A 56 1.62 -15.96 3.00
C ARG A 56 0.50 -15.24 2.25
N GLU A 57 -0.45 -14.67 2.98
CA GLU A 57 -1.47 -13.78 2.43
C GLU A 57 -0.84 -12.46 1.96
N ILE A 58 -1.22 -12.01 0.77
CA ILE A 58 -0.87 -10.74 0.16
C ILE A 58 -2.15 -9.94 0.06
N VAL A 59 -2.13 -8.72 0.58
CA VAL A 59 -3.28 -7.80 0.67
C VAL A 59 -2.94 -6.55 -0.16
N ILE A 60 -3.85 -6.21 -1.08
CA ILE A 60 -3.71 -5.08 -1.99
C ILE A 60 -5.03 -4.31 -2.03
N TRP A 61 -4.99 -3.02 -1.74
CA TRP A 61 -6.12 -2.11 -1.95
C TRP A 61 -6.04 -1.51 -3.35
N ILE A 62 -7.01 -1.79 -4.20
CA ILE A 62 -7.04 -1.38 -5.60
C ILE A 62 -7.94 -0.14 -5.74
N PRO A 63 -7.41 1.02 -6.16
CA PRO A 63 -8.23 2.17 -6.51
C PRO A 63 -9.26 1.78 -7.58
N GLN A 64 -10.51 2.19 -7.41
CA GLN A 64 -11.55 1.90 -8.39
C GLN A 64 -11.71 3.07 -9.37
N ASP A 65 -11.84 2.74 -10.66
CA ASP A 65 -12.26 3.70 -11.67
C ASP A 65 -13.69 4.17 -11.36
N HIS A 66 -13.84 5.48 -11.21
CA HIS A 66 -15.12 6.10 -10.92
C HIS A 66 -15.14 7.54 -11.41
N ARG A 67 -16.34 8.09 -11.60
CA ARG A 67 -16.51 9.51 -11.90
C ARG A 67 -16.45 10.31 -10.60
N CYS A 68 -15.40 11.12 -10.44
CA CYS A 68 -15.30 12.05 -9.32
C CYS A 68 -16.35 13.16 -9.43
N VAL A 69 -17.22 13.24 -8.44
CA VAL A 69 -17.97 14.46 -8.14
C VAL A 69 -17.39 14.97 -6.83
N LYS A 70 -16.78 16.16 -6.83
CA LYS A 70 -16.20 16.76 -5.63
C LYS A 70 -17.24 16.69 -4.50
N ARG A 71 -16.88 16.12 -3.36
CA ARG A 71 -17.73 16.24 -2.16
C ARG A 71 -17.84 17.73 -1.83
N ALA A 72 -19.07 18.22 -1.71
CA ALA A 72 -19.37 19.58 -1.30
C ALA A 72 -18.95 19.83 0.15
#